data_AF-A0A3N5HV02-F1
#
_entry.id   AF-A0A3N5HV02-F1
#
_cell.length_a   1.000
_cell.length_b   1.000
_cell.length_c   1.000
_cell.angle_alpha   90.00
_cell.angle_beta   90.00
_cell.angle_gamma   90.00
#
_symmetry.space_group_name_H-M   'P 1'
#
loop_
_entity.id
_entity.type
_entity.pdbx_description
1 polymer ?
#
loop_
_entity_poly.entity_id
_entity_poly.type
_entity_poly.pdbx_seq_one_letter_code
_entity_poly.pdbx_strand_id
1 'polypeptide(L)' 'MAHPIFRPRRLREKSLLRTMVRETALAVDDLVYPLFVV' A
#
# COMPACT_ATOMS: atom_id res chain seq x y z
N MET A 1 -8.24 16.96 -14.90
CA MET A 1 -8.44 16.05 -16.06
C MET A 1 -9.79 15.37 -15.92
N ALA A 2 -10.56 15.27 -17.01
CA ALA A 2 -11.89 14.64 -17.00
C ALA A 2 -11.83 13.17 -17.45
N HIS A 3 -12.79 12.37 -17.00
CA HIS A 3 -13.09 11.08 -17.63
C HIS A 3 -13.54 11.34 -19.08
N PRO A 4 -13.06 10.60 -20.10
CA PRO A 4 -12.43 9.28 -20.06
C PRO A 4 -10.89 9.28 -20.11
N ILE A 5 -10.25 10.44 -20.08
CA ILE A 5 -8.79 10.60 -20.27
C ILE A 5 -8.06 10.11 -19.02
N PHE A 6 -8.51 10.50 -17.83
CA PHE A 6 -7.96 10.00 -16.57
C PHE A 6 -8.82 8.85 -16.01
N ARG A 7 -8.25 7.65 -15.96
CA ARG A 7 -8.93 6.43 -15.48
C ARG A 7 -8.17 5.81 -14.30
N PRO A 8 -8.35 6.31 -13.07
CA PRO A 8 -7.58 5.88 -11.90
C PRO A 8 -7.77 4.39 -11.58
N ARG A 9 -8.89 3.80 -12.00
CA ARG A 9 -9.17 2.37 -11.80
C ARG A 9 -8.19 1.44 -12.53
N ARG A 10 -7.50 1.90 -13.58
CA ARG A 10 -6.50 1.10 -14.32
C ARG A 10 -5.36 0.62 -13.42
N LEU A 11 -4.92 1.45 -12.48
CA LEU A 11 -3.88 1.08 -11.51
C LEU A 11 -4.36 0.07 -10.46
N ARG A 12 -5.67 -0.12 -10.32
CA ARG A 12 -6.28 -1.01 -9.32
C ARG A 12 -6.69 -2.37 -9.89
N GLU A 13 -6.53 -2.58 -11.19
CA GLU A 13 -7.05 -3.75 -11.92
C GLU A 13 -6.35 -5.06 -11.52
N LYS A 14 -5.01 -5.05 -11.39
CA LYS A 14 -4.20 -6.24 -11.08
C LYS A 14 -3.53 -6.12 -9.72
N SER A 15 -3.35 -7.23 -9.03
CA SER A 15 -2.62 -7.28 -7.75
C SER A 15 -1.19 -6.76 -7.88
N LEU A 16 -0.47 -7.18 -8.93
CA LEU A 16 0.89 -6.72 -9.22
C LEU A 16 0.97 -5.21 -9.42
N LEU A 17 0.03 -4.63 -10.19
CA LEU A 17 -0.01 -3.18 -10.41
C LEU A 17 -0.20 -2.43 -9.10
N ARG A 18 -1.12 -2.88 -8.23
CA ARG A 18 -1.32 -2.30 -6.90
C ARG A 18 -0.09 -2.42 -6.00
N THR A 19 0.70 -3.48 -6.14
CA THR A 19 1.97 -3.62 -5.41
C THR A 19 3.01 -2.63 -5.92
N MET A 20 3.14 -2.44 -7.24
CA MET A 20 4.12 -1.53 -7.84
C MET A 20 3.85 -0.05 -7.51
N VAL A 21 2.58 0.37 -7.43
CA VAL A 21 2.19 1.76 -7.17
C VAL A 21 1.86 2.05 -5.69
N ARG A 22 2.19 1.13 -4.78
CA ARG A 22 1.89 1.26 -3.36
C ARG A 22 2.78 2.33 -2.72
N GLU A 23 2.16 3.30 -2.05
CA GLU A 23 2.88 4.39 -1.37
C GLU A 23 3.30 4.04 0.07
N THR A 24 2.56 3.14 0.73
CA THR A 24 2.78 2.79 2.14
C THR A 24 3.08 1.30 2.29
N ALA A 25 4.19 0.97 2.93
CA ALA A 25 4.56 -0.38 3.33
C ALA A 25 4.72 -0.46 4.86
N LEU A 26 4.57 -1.66 5.41
CA LEU A 26 4.80 -1.96 6.82
C LEU A 26 5.70 -3.19 6.88
N ALA A 27 6.77 -3.11 7.68
CA ALA A 27 7.73 -4.18 7.92
C ALA A 27 7.80 -4.51 9.42
N VAL A 28 8.49 -5.60 9.76
CA VAL A 28 8.70 -6.01 11.16
C VAL A 28 9.51 -4.95 11.92
N ASP A 29 10.43 -4.27 11.24
CA ASP A 29 11.27 -3.21 11.81
C ASP A 29 10.47 -1.97 12.25
N ASP A 30 9.24 -1.80 11.75
CA ASP A 30 8.34 -0.72 12.14
C ASP A 30 7.57 -1.04 13.45
N LEU A 31 7.70 -2.26 13.98
CA LEU A 31 6.94 -2.75 15.12
C LEU A 31 7.75 -2.67 16.42
N VAL A 32 7.07 -2.26 17.49
CA VAL A 32 7.61 -2.30 18.86
C VAL A 32 6.88 -3.39 19.62
N TYR A 33 7.62 -4.35 20.18
CA TYR A 33 7.07 -5.42 21.01
C TYR A 33 7.43 -5.23 22.49
N PRO A 34 6.55 -4.60 23.30
CA PRO A 34 6.80 -4.38 24.71
C PRO A 34 6.69 -5.70 25.50
N LEU A 35 7.68 -5.95 26.36
CA LEU A 35 7.72 -7.09 27.28
C LEU A 35 7.63 -6.60 28.71
N PHE A 36 6.71 -7.18 29.48
CA PHE A 36 6.52 -6.85 30.90
C PHE A 36 6.89 -8.07 31.74
N VAL A 37 7.73 -7.86 32.76
CA VAL A 37 8.19 -8.88 33.71
C VAL A 37 7.92 -8.35 35.12
N VAL A 38 7.49 -9.24 36.01
CA VAL A 38 7.17 -8.96 37.43
C VAL A 38 8.36 -9.33 38.31
#